data_AF-A0A954NDL6-F1
#
_entry.id   AF-A0A954NDL6-F1
#
_cell.length_a   1.000
_cell.length_b   1.000
_cell.length_c   1.000
_cell.angle_alpha   90.00
_cell.angle_beta   90.00
_cell.angle_gamma   90.00
#
_symmetry.space_group_name_H-M   'P 1'
#
loop_
_entity.id
_entity.type
_entity.pdbx_description
1 polymer ?
#
loop_
_entity_poly.entity_id
_entity_poly.type
_entity_poly.pdbx_seq_one_letter_code
_entity_poly.pdbx_strand_id
1 'polypeptide(L)'
;MKLNRTSAVMEYKFVSSFESLRNKLLSQEKYADRLEKPLAYWALPNDRRLPLAFMDRSVRQLLNTPFEELYATPGVGQKKIHSLLNLLARAAKAPSPKDDPVTTLLKNGDIFEEDGGVKKDGKIDPTTVSEAAWARWRNTVRQYRLESYTLGQLAPSLEILPRVLWNTPLETYLDLTLGEIRRMKTHGEKRVGAILQVFGGLHYLLGDASAPAAMAIHILPKTIDDVDRWISTVLTSDEPVSEEAIRDRFIEPLVAQVRIDAGTQMARLTESRLAIRGRGATVRQSAKRLGLTRARVYQLLGDVAEIIQVRWPDGAGRVEALIHHLNEFEDSPTAGSPFYAAIELFFPGSCPEFEGGESDDVALSRAG
;
A
#
# COMPACT_ATOMS: atom_id res chain seq x y z
N MET A 1 9.49 47.13 36.88
CA MET A 1 9.29 45.93 36.04
C MET A 1 9.12 46.35 34.60
N LYS A 2 10.13 46.12 33.73
CA LYS A 2 10.03 46.39 32.29
C LYS A 2 9.41 45.17 31.61
N LEU A 3 8.14 45.26 31.24
CA LEU A 3 7.51 44.31 30.31
C LEU A 3 8.26 44.41 28.98
N ASN A 4 8.92 43.31 28.59
CA ASN A 4 9.69 43.22 27.37
C ASN A 4 8.74 43.39 26.18
N ARG A 5 8.87 44.48 25.41
CA ARG A 5 7.99 44.84 24.28
C ARG A 5 7.78 43.71 23.28
N THR A 6 8.79 42.85 23.10
CA THR A 6 8.77 41.65 22.27
C THR A 6 7.87 40.53 22.81
N SER A 7 7.73 40.40 24.14
CA SER A 7 6.82 39.41 24.76
C SER A 7 5.36 39.79 24.52
N ALA A 8 5.02 41.07 24.71
CA ALA A 8 3.67 41.58 24.50
C ALA A 8 3.22 41.47 23.03
N VAL A 9 4.13 41.70 22.07
CA VAL A 9 3.84 41.54 20.64
C VAL A 9 3.66 40.06 20.25
N MET A 10 4.45 39.14 20.83
CA MET A 10 4.26 37.70 20.58
C MET A 10 2.97 37.18 21.21
N GLU A 11 2.62 37.63 22.41
CA GLU A 11 1.35 37.28 23.06
C GLU A 11 0.16 37.75 22.25
N TYR A 12 0.19 38.98 21.71
CA TYR A 12 -0.85 39.48 20.81
C TYR A 12 -1.00 38.62 19.54
N LYS A 13 0.11 38.18 18.93
CA LYS A 13 0.09 37.28 17.77
C LYS A 13 -0.55 35.93 18.10
N PHE A 14 -0.28 35.36 19.27
CA PHE A 14 -0.87 34.09 19.69
C PHE A 14 -2.38 34.22 19.96
N VAL A 15 -2.80 35.27 20.66
CA VAL A 15 -4.23 35.58 20.89
C VAL A 15 -4.97 35.73 19.57
N SER A 16 -4.44 36.56 18.65
CA SER A 16 -5.07 36.77 17.34
C SER A 16 -5.13 35.49 16.51
N SER A 17 -4.07 34.67 16.53
CA SER A 17 -4.06 33.38 15.82
C SER A 17 -5.06 32.38 16.42
N PHE A 18 -5.16 32.33 17.75
CA PHE A 18 -6.12 31.49 18.45
C PHE A 18 -7.55 31.88 18.13
N GLU A 19 -7.89 33.17 18.26
CA GLU A 19 -9.24 33.69 17.98
C GLU A 19 -9.63 33.49 16.51
N SER A 20 -8.68 33.66 15.57
CA SER A 20 -8.91 33.36 14.16
C SER A 20 -9.25 31.87 13.93
N LEU A 21 -8.48 30.96 14.52
CA LEU A 21 -8.72 29.52 14.43
C LEU A 21 -10.02 29.11 15.14
N ARG A 22 -10.31 29.70 16.30
CA ARG A 22 -11.55 29.51 17.06
C ARG A 22 -12.76 29.89 16.24
N ASN A 23 -12.77 31.11 15.68
CA ASN A 23 -13.85 31.58 14.83
C ASN A 23 -13.99 30.68 13.60
N LYS A 24 -12.89 30.30 12.94
CA LYS A 24 -12.94 29.41 11.77
C LYS A 24 -13.54 28.04 12.10
N LEU A 25 -13.09 27.40 13.18
CA LEU A 25 -13.50 26.04 13.56
C LEU A 25 -14.91 25.98 14.15
N LEU A 26 -15.35 27.01 14.88
CA LEU A 26 -16.68 27.03 15.50
C LEU A 26 -17.78 27.58 14.57
N SER A 27 -17.46 28.46 13.62
CA SER A 27 -18.47 29.10 12.76
C SER A 27 -18.97 28.22 11.61
N GLN A 28 -18.21 27.19 11.22
CA GLN A 28 -18.54 26.37 10.05
C GLN A 28 -18.97 24.98 10.49
N GLU A 29 -20.21 24.59 10.17
CA GLU A 29 -20.75 23.26 10.49
C GLU A 29 -19.90 22.10 9.95
N LYS A 30 -19.17 22.34 8.85
CA LYS A 30 -18.30 21.35 8.22
C LYS A 30 -17.15 20.85 9.11
N TYR A 31 -16.84 21.55 10.21
CA TYR A 31 -15.80 21.17 11.17
C TYR A 31 -16.35 20.49 12.42
N ALA A 32 -17.66 20.28 12.53
CA ALA A 32 -18.29 19.71 13.72
C ALA A 32 -17.74 18.32 14.10
N ASP A 33 -17.36 17.52 13.12
CA ASP A 33 -16.74 16.19 13.29
C ASP A 33 -15.39 16.22 14.03
N ARG A 34 -14.69 17.36 13.96
CA ARG A 34 -13.36 17.58 14.55
C ARG A 34 -13.39 18.11 15.96
N LEU A 35 -14.46 18.83 16.29
CA LEU A 35 -14.62 19.51 17.57
C LEU A 35 -14.62 18.51 18.73
N GLU A 36 -15.15 17.31 18.52
CA GLU A 36 -15.17 16.26 19.55
C GLU A 36 -13.87 15.44 19.63
N LYS A 37 -12.97 15.57 18.65
CA LYS A 37 -11.70 14.82 18.67
C LYS A 37 -10.74 15.42 19.70
N PRO A 38 -9.98 14.59 20.44
CA PRO A 38 -8.95 15.08 21.35
C PRO A 38 -7.84 15.77 20.57
N LEU A 39 -7.14 16.72 21.19
CA LEU A 39 -6.03 17.43 20.55
C LEU A 39 -4.93 16.48 20.05
N ALA A 40 -4.69 15.39 20.79
CA ALA A 40 -3.75 14.33 20.44
C ALA A 40 -4.02 13.68 19.08
N TYR A 41 -5.28 13.65 18.64
CA TYR A 41 -5.67 13.08 17.36
C TYR A 41 -4.99 13.75 16.16
N TRP A 42 -4.61 15.03 16.33
CA TRP A 42 -3.98 15.83 15.30
C TRP A 42 -2.46 15.83 15.39
N ALA A 43 -1.85 15.22 16.42
CA ALA A 43 -0.41 15.26 16.62
C ALA A 43 0.35 14.30 15.69
N LEU A 44 1.59 14.68 15.35
CA LEU A 44 2.54 13.85 14.61
C LEU A 44 3.61 13.29 15.56
N PRO A 45 4.18 12.10 15.27
CA PRO A 45 5.28 11.53 16.05
C PRO A 45 6.49 12.46 16.21
N ASN A 46 6.78 13.27 15.20
CA ASN A 46 7.90 14.22 15.21
C ASN A 46 7.54 15.59 15.84
N ASP A 47 6.29 15.82 16.26
CA ASP A 47 5.91 17.07 16.90
C ASP A 47 6.63 17.21 18.25
N ARG A 48 7.44 18.27 18.36
CA ARG A 48 8.18 18.58 19.59
C ARG A 48 7.38 19.55 20.44
N ARG A 49 7.58 19.48 21.76
CA ARG A 49 7.00 20.42 22.75
C ARG A 49 5.46 20.41 22.74
N LEU A 50 4.89 19.22 22.65
CA LEU A 50 3.44 19.03 22.74
C LEU A 50 2.91 19.54 24.10
N PRO A 51 1.76 20.23 24.12
CA PRO A 51 1.11 20.69 25.35
C PRO A 51 0.41 19.51 26.03
N LEU A 52 1.17 18.65 26.74
CA LEU A 52 0.64 17.42 27.37
C LEU A 52 -0.63 17.63 28.19
N ALA A 53 -0.75 18.76 28.90
CA ALA A 53 -1.94 19.12 29.69
C ALA A 53 -3.24 19.23 28.87
N PHE A 54 -3.14 19.37 27.55
CA PHE A 54 -4.27 19.58 26.65
C PHE A 54 -4.51 18.41 25.70
N MET A 55 -3.65 17.39 25.70
CA MET A 55 -3.66 16.33 24.69
C MET A 55 -4.94 15.49 24.72
N ASP A 56 -5.48 15.26 25.91
CA ASP A 56 -6.71 14.48 26.11
C ASP A 56 -7.99 15.33 26.02
N ARG A 57 -7.86 16.66 25.92
CA ARG A 57 -8.99 17.58 25.82
C ARG A 57 -9.49 17.65 24.37
N SER A 58 -10.80 17.74 24.18
CA SER A 58 -11.37 17.90 22.84
C SER A 58 -11.07 19.29 22.27
N VAL A 59 -11.02 19.40 20.95
CA VAL A 59 -10.85 20.69 20.27
C VAL A 59 -11.94 21.68 20.72
N ARG A 60 -13.19 21.24 20.88
CA ARG A 60 -14.30 22.07 21.41
C ARG A 60 -13.98 22.63 22.79
N GLN A 61 -13.54 21.76 23.71
CA GLN A 61 -13.22 22.18 25.08
C GLN A 61 -12.12 23.23 25.08
N LEU A 62 -11.08 23.05 24.25
CA LEU A 62 -9.98 24.00 24.12
C LEU A 62 -10.45 25.33 23.53
N LEU A 63 -11.22 25.31 22.45
CA LEU A 63 -11.74 26.52 21.81
C LEU A 63 -12.78 27.28 22.66
N ASN A 64 -13.46 26.60 23.59
CA ASN A 64 -14.36 27.24 24.54
C ASN A 64 -13.64 27.77 25.79
N THR A 65 -12.37 27.42 26.01
CA THR A 65 -11.57 27.95 27.12
C THR A 65 -10.95 29.29 26.70
N PRO A 66 -11.06 30.35 27.52
CA PRO A 66 -10.37 31.61 27.26
C PRO A 66 -8.87 31.41 27.05
N PHE A 67 -8.27 32.16 26.12
CA PHE A 67 -6.86 32.01 25.79
C PHE A 67 -5.96 32.27 27.01
N GLU A 68 -6.35 33.22 27.86
CA GLU A 68 -5.64 33.59 29.09
C GLU A 68 -5.53 32.40 30.04
N GLU A 69 -6.59 31.61 30.18
CA GLU A 69 -6.60 30.41 31.03
C GLU A 69 -5.72 29.29 30.44
N LEU A 70 -5.76 29.11 29.12
CA LEU A 70 -4.88 28.16 28.43
C LEU A 70 -3.39 28.56 28.58
N TYR A 71 -3.09 29.86 28.47
CA TYR A 71 -1.74 30.38 28.61
C TYR A 71 -1.24 30.33 30.06
N ALA A 72 -2.14 30.50 31.04
CA ALA A 72 -1.81 30.43 32.46
C ALA A 72 -1.63 28.99 32.99
N THR A 73 -1.90 27.96 32.18
CA THR A 73 -1.80 26.57 32.61
C THR A 73 -0.35 26.21 33.00
N PRO A 74 -0.10 25.68 34.22
CA PRO A 74 1.24 25.32 34.66
C PRO A 74 1.97 24.40 33.67
N GLY A 75 3.21 24.75 33.34
CA GLY A 75 4.03 24.00 32.40
C GLY A 75 3.67 24.19 30.93
N VAL A 76 2.74 25.09 30.58
CA VAL A 76 2.39 25.47 29.20
C VAL A 76 2.94 26.89 28.91
N GLY A 77 4.16 26.97 28.38
CA GLY A 77 4.75 28.23 27.95
C GLY A 77 4.53 28.54 26.47
N GLN A 78 5.06 29.68 25.99
CA GLN A 78 4.96 30.16 24.60
C GLN A 78 5.23 29.09 23.54
N LYS A 79 6.25 28.25 23.73
CA LYS A 79 6.61 27.18 22.79
C LYS A 79 5.54 26.09 22.68
N LYS A 80 4.86 25.78 23.79
CA LYS A 80 3.77 24.78 23.83
C LYS A 80 2.46 25.37 23.28
N ILE A 81 2.22 26.66 23.50
CA ILE A 81 1.10 27.39 22.88
C ILE A 81 1.25 27.47 21.37
N HIS A 82 2.46 27.71 20.87
CA HIS A 82 2.71 27.62 19.43
C HIS A 82 2.41 26.21 18.88
N SER A 83 2.81 25.15 19.59
CA SER A 83 2.45 23.78 19.23
C SER A 83 0.93 23.54 19.24
N LEU A 84 0.21 24.03 20.27
CA LEU A 84 -1.26 23.99 20.32
C LEU A 84 -1.87 24.64 19.06
N LEU A 85 -1.43 25.84 18.70
CA LEU A 85 -1.94 26.57 17.54
C LEU A 85 -1.64 25.81 16.23
N ASN A 86 -0.48 25.17 16.11
CA ASN A 86 -0.16 24.35 14.94
C ASN A 86 -1.07 23.12 14.83
N LEU A 87 -1.40 22.47 15.95
CA LEU A 87 -2.35 21.35 15.98
C LEU A 87 -3.78 21.80 15.62
N LEU A 88 -4.24 22.93 16.15
CA LEU A 88 -5.53 23.53 15.79
C LEU A 88 -5.59 23.96 14.31
N ALA A 89 -4.50 24.52 13.79
CA ALA A 89 -4.39 24.86 12.38
C ALA A 89 -4.45 23.60 11.49
N ARG A 90 -3.81 22.50 11.91
CA ARG A 90 -3.88 21.20 11.22
C ARG A 90 -5.32 20.66 11.23
N ALA A 91 -6.01 20.75 12.37
CA ALA A 91 -7.43 20.42 12.48
C ALA A 91 -8.29 21.31 11.56
N ALA A 92 -7.96 22.59 11.36
CA ALA A 92 -8.71 23.48 10.47
C ALA A 92 -8.40 23.28 8.98
N LYS A 93 -7.23 22.73 8.64
CA LYS A 93 -6.76 22.49 7.27
C LYS A 93 -7.12 21.11 6.73
N ALA A 94 -7.36 20.12 7.59
CA ALA A 94 -7.73 18.80 7.11
C ALA A 94 -9.00 18.89 6.21
N PRO A 95 -9.18 18.05 5.19
CA PRO A 95 -10.45 17.86 4.48
C PRO A 95 -11.49 17.12 5.35
N SER A 96 -12.73 17.61 5.35
CA SER A 96 -13.85 17.02 6.09
C SER A 96 -14.30 15.72 5.42
N PRO A 97 -14.81 14.72 6.15
CA PRO A 97 -15.42 13.53 5.53
C PRO A 97 -16.62 13.86 4.63
N LYS A 98 -17.22 15.06 4.82
CA LYS A 98 -18.33 15.58 4.00
C LYS A 98 -17.87 16.45 2.84
N ASP A 99 -16.57 16.78 2.76
CA ASP A 99 -16.05 17.49 1.60
C ASP A 99 -15.92 16.46 0.47
N ASP A 100 -16.75 16.61 -0.57
CA ASP A 100 -16.58 15.85 -1.81
C ASP A 100 -15.12 15.97 -2.28
N PRO A 101 -14.43 14.86 -2.63
CA PRO A 101 -13.04 14.89 -3.08
C PRO A 101 -12.85 15.86 -4.27
N VAL A 102 -13.91 16.08 -5.05
CA VAL A 102 -13.94 16.96 -6.23
C VAL A 102 -13.76 18.45 -5.90
N THR A 103 -14.20 18.94 -4.73
CA THR A 103 -14.34 20.39 -4.52
C THR A 103 -13.12 21.05 -3.88
N THR A 104 -12.24 20.27 -3.26
CA THR A 104 -11.09 20.82 -2.51
C THR A 104 -9.85 21.01 -3.40
N LEU A 105 -9.76 20.28 -4.52
CA LEU A 105 -8.58 20.25 -5.39
C LEU A 105 -8.58 21.30 -6.52
N LEU A 106 -9.74 21.78 -6.95
CA LEU A 106 -9.84 22.72 -8.08
C LEU A 106 -9.61 24.19 -7.71
N LYS A 107 -9.50 24.54 -6.41
CA LYS A 107 -9.53 25.96 -6.02
C LYS A 107 -8.19 26.67 -5.95
N ASN A 108 -7.07 25.99 -5.79
CA ASN A 108 -5.76 26.64 -5.80
C ASN A 108 -4.74 25.68 -6.40
N GLY A 109 -4.04 26.08 -7.46
CA GLY A 109 -2.90 25.35 -8.06
C GLY A 109 -1.67 25.22 -7.15
N ASP A 110 -1.89 25.24 -5.84
CA ASP A 110 -0.92 24.84 -4.84
C ASP A 110 -1.07 23.34 -4.64
N ILE A 111 -0.06 22.61 -5.09
CA ILE A 111 0.21 21.21 -4.76
C ILE A 111 -0.08 21.04 -3.26
N PHE A 112 -1.05 20.18 -2.92
CA PHE A 112 -1.42 19.90 -1.54
C PHE A 112 -0.14 19.63 -0.74
N GLU A 113 0.21 20.55 0.16
CA GLU A 113 1.21 20.28 1.18
C GLU A 113 0.63 19.22 2.12
N GLU A 114 1.00 17.99 1.78
CA GLU A 114 1.22 16.85 2.67
C GLU A 114 0.04 16.47 3.55
N ASP A 115 -0.87 15.71 2.94
CA ASP A 115 -1.82 14.90 3.67
C ASP A 115 -1.10 13.70 4.33
N GLY A 116 -0.41 13.96 5.44
CA GLY A 116 0.12 12.92 6.32
C GLY A 116 1.29 12.11 5.77
N GLY A 117 2.24 12.74 5.07
CA GLY A 117 3.54 12.11 4.80
C GLY A 117 3.73 11.45 3.45
N VAL A 118 2.78 11.58 2.53
CA VAL A 118 2.93 11.11 1.14
C VAL A 118 3.86 12.08 0.38
N LYS A 119 5.06 11.62 0.04
CA LYS A 119 6.01 12.38 -0.79
C LYS A 119 5.60 12.34 -2.26
N LYS A 120 6.13 13.26 -3.09
CA LYS A 120 5.87 13.35 -4.54
C LYS A 120 6.21 12.06 -5.33
N ASP A 121 7.00 11.16 -4.76
CA ASP A 121 7.33 9.84 -5.32
C ASP A 121 6.37 8.72 -4.85
N GLY A 122 5.28 9.06 -4.17
CA GLY A 122 4.32 8.11 -3.59
C GLY A 122 4.83 7.40 -2.33
N LYS A 123 6.05 7.69 -1.86
CA LYS A 123 6.58 7.09 -0.64
C LYS A 123 6.02 7.79 0.59
N ILE A 124 5.52 6.99 1.51
CA ILE A 124 4.96 7.47 2.78
C ILE A 124 6.03 7.37 3.86
N ASP A 125 6.23 8.46 4.60
CA ASP A 125 7.01 8.45 5.84
C ASP A 125 6.10 8.07 7.04
N PRO A 126 6.25 6.86 7.61
CA PRO A 126 5.41 6.37 8.72
C PRO A 126 5.44 7.28 9.96
N THR A 127 6.53 8.02 10.16
CA THR A 127 6.73 8.90 11.32
C THR A 127 5.98 10.23 11.20
N THR A 128 5.35 10.48 10.05
CA THR A 128 4.61 11.71 9.76
C THR A 128 3.11 11.48 9.59
N VAL A 129 2.65 10.26 9.85
CA VAL A 129 1.22 9.91 9.80
C VAL A 129 0.54 10.23 11.13
N SER A 130 -0.52 11.03 11.08
CA SER A 130 -1.41 11.32 12.22
C SER A 130 -2.56 10.32 12.30
N GLU A 131 -3.26 10.26 13.45
CA GLU A 131 -4.53 9.51 13.57
C GLU A 131 -5.58 10.01 12.58
N ALA A 132 -5.61 11.32 12.32
CA ALA A 132 -6.50 11.91 11.33
C ALA A 132 -6.23 11.42 9.90
N ALA A 133 -4.96 11.32 9.51
CA ALA A 133 -4.58 10.75 8.21
C ALA A 133 -4.96 9.28 8.13
N TRP A 134 -4.60 8.51 9.16
CA TRP A 134 -4.94 7.10 9.26
C TRP A 134 -6.44 6.82 9.14
N ALA A 135 -7.29 7.59 9.85
CA ALA A 135 -8.74 7.44 9.77
C ALA A 135 -9.29 7.67 8.35
N ARG A 136 -8.76 8.64 7.61
CA ARG A 136 -9.17 8.91 6.22
C ARG A 136 -8.75 7.80 5.27
N TRP A 137 -7.54 7.28 5.44
CA TRP A 137 -7.06 6.16 4.62
C TRP A 137 -7.94 4.92 4.83
N ARG A 138 -8.30 4.61 6.09
CA ARG A 138 -9.26 3.54 6.39
C ARG A 138 -10.64 3.79 5.78
N ASN A 139 -11.14 5.02 5.82
CA ASN A 139 -12.41 5.36 5.18
C ASN A 139 -12.37 5.19 3.66
N THR A 140 -11.22 5.45 3.03
CA THR A 140 -11.06 5.24 1.58
C THR A 140 -11.18 3.76 1.24
N VAL A 141 -10.52 2.89 2.00
CA VAL A 141 -10.65 1.43 1.84
C VAL A 141 -12.10 0.98 1.98
N ARG A 142 -12.85 1.49 2.97
CA ARG A 142 -14.29 1.19 3.14
C ARG A 142 -15.15 1.73 2.00
N GLN A 143 -14.87 2.95 1.54
CA GLN A 143 -15.62 3.59 0.48
C GLN A 143 -15.56 2.78 -0.82
N TYR A 144 -14.39 2.22 -1.15
CA TYR A 144 -14.19 1.41 -2.35
C TYR A 144 -14.37 -0.10 -2.12
N ARG A 145 -14.83 -0.51 -0.93
CA ARG A 145 -15.07 -1.91 -0.56
C ARG A 145 -13.88 -2.83 -0.78
N LEU A 146 -12.70 -2.37 -0.36
CA LEU A 146 -11.44 -3.10 -0.53
C LEU A 146 -11.07 -3.94 0.71
N GLU A 147 -12.02 -4.20 1.62
CA GLU A 147 -11.75 -4.81 2.93
C GLU A 147 -11.18 -6.23 2.82
N SER A 148 -11.68 -6.99 1.84
CA SER A 148 -11.29 -8.40 1.60
C SER A 148 -9.95 -8.55 0.88
N TYR A 149 -9.42 -7.47 0.29
CA TYR A 149 -8.11 -7.51 -0.36
C TYR A 149 -7.01 -7.68 0.69
N THR A 150 -5.94 -8.39 0.32
CA THR A 150 -4.80 -8.58 1.20
C THR A 150 -3.78 -7.45 1.06
N LEU A 151 -3.01 -7.20 2.12
CA LEU A 151 -1.90 -6.24 2.07
C LEU A 151 -0.91 -6.58 0.95
N GLY A 152 -0.62 -7.86 0.74
CA GLY A 152 0.31 -8.31 -0.29
C GLY A 152 -0.17 -8.02 -1.71
N GLN A 153 -1.47 -8.19 -1.99
CA GLN A 153 -2.05 -7.85 -3.29
C GLN A 153 -1.85 -6.37 -3.62
N LEU A 154 -2.09 -5.50 -2.63
CA LEU A 154 -2.18 -4.05 -2.82
C LEU A 154 -0.88 -3.30 -2.50
N ALA A 155 0.15 -3.99 -2.02
CA ALA A 155 1.43 -3.35 -1.73
C ALA A 155 2.12 -2.86 -3.00
N PRO A 156 2.80 -1.71 -3.00
CA PRO A 156 3.62 -1.28 -4.15
C PRO A 156 4.68 -2.31 -4.56
N SER A 157 5.24 -3.04 -3.58
CA SER A 157 6.17 -4.15 -3.74
C SER A 157 6.04 -5.08 -2.54
N LEU A 158 6.26 -6.39 -2.71
CA LEU A 158 6.31 -7.33 -1.58
C LEU A 158 7.61 -7.21 -0.78
N GLU A 159 8.67 -6.57 -1.32
CA GLU A 159 9.95 -6.40 -0.63
C GLU A 159 9.82 -5.54 0.64
N ILE A 160 8.92 -4.56 0.62
CA ILE A 160 8.65 -3.69 1.78
C ILE A 160 7.80 -4.39 2.84
N LEU A 161 7.06 -5.45 2.48
CA LEU A 161 6.08 -6.10 3.32
C LEU A 161 6.64 -7.42 3.87
N PRO A 162 6.76 -7.59 5.20
CA PRO A 162 7.15 -8.88 5.76
C PRO A 162 6.18 -9.99 5.34
N ARG A 163 6.71 -11.17 4.97
CA ARG A 163 5.93 -12.31 4.42
C ARG A 163 4.69 -12.68 5.23
N VAL A 164 4.77 -12.62 6.55
CA VAL A 164 3.62 -12.90 7.46
C VAL A 164 2.41 -11.99 7.21
N LEU A 165 2.61 -10.81 6.60
CA LEU A 165 1.55 -9.86 6.30
C LEU A 165 0.99 -9.99 4.88
N TRP A 166 1.61 -10.79 3.99
CA TRP A 166 1.22 -10.87 2.59
C TRP A 166 -0.25 -11.24 2.39
N ASN A 167 -0.74 -12.22 3.16
CA ASN A 167 -2.11 -12.71 3.09
C ASN A 167 -3.03 -12.09 4.15
N THR A 168 -2.60 -11.06 4.88
CA THR A 168 -3.46 -10.41 5.87
C THR A 168 -4.46 -9.48 5.16
N PRO A 169 -5.78 -9.68 5.31
CA PRO A 169 -6.79 -8.79 4.72
C PRO A 169 -6.74 -7.39 5.31
N LEU A 170 -7.12 -6.37 4.52
CA LEU A 170 -7.15 -4.98 4.98
C LEU A 170 -8.11 -4.79 6.15
N GLU A 171 -9.22 -5.53 6.18
CA GLU A 171 -10.24 -5.47 7.23
C GLU A 171 -9.67 -5.61 8.65
N THR A 172 -8.59 -6.39 8.80
CA THR A 172 -7.86 -6.61 10.06
C THR A 172 -7.47 -5.30 10.75
N TYR A 173 -7.24 -4.24 9.99
CA TYR A 173 -6.76 -2.94 10.49
C TYR A 173 -7.81 -1.84 10.43
N LEU A 174 -8.99 -2.09 9.84
CA LEU A 174 -9.97 -1.04 9.59
C LEU A 174 -10.61 -0.50 10.85
N ASP A 175 -10.67 -1.26 11.93
CA ASP A 175 -11.27 -0.81 13.19
C ASP A 175 -10.24 -0.32 14.20
N LEU A 176 -8.95 -0.46 13.90
CA LEU A 176 -7.86 -0.06 14.78
C LEU A 176 -7.44 1.40 14.56
N THR A 177 -7.18 2.11 15.65
CA THR A 177 -6.46 3.38 15.66
C THR A 177 -4.97 3.16 15.36
N LEU A 178 -4.27 4.21 14.91
CA LEU A 178 -2.83 4.13 14.65
C LEU A 178 -2.05 3.81 15.94
N GLY A 179 -2.49 4.35 17.07
CA GLY A 179 -1.96 4.06 18.39
C GLY A 179 -2.16 2.60 18.81
N GLU A 180 -3.29 1.98 18.48
CA GLU A 180 -3.52 0.55 18.74
C GLU A 180 -2.59 -0.33 17.91
N ILE A 181 -2.47 -0.05 16.60
CA ILE A 181 -1.58 -0.81 15.71
C ILE A 181 -0.13 -0.73 16.20
N ARG A 182 0.34 0.45 16.62
CA ARG A 182 1.69 0.64 17.16
C ARG A 182 1.93 -0.08 18.50
N ARG A 183 0.87 -0.38 19.27
CA ARG A 183 0.95 -1.12 20.55
C ARG A 183 0.85 -2.63 20.39
N MET A 184 0.51 -3.13 19.20
CA MET A 184 0.42 -4.57 18.98
C MET A 184 1.80 -5.22 19.12
N LYS A 185 1.89 -6.27 19.96
CA LYS A 185 3.15 -6.96 20.29
C LYS A 185 3.91 -7.47 19.06
N THR A 186 3.19 -7.84 18.02
CA THR A 186 3.73 -8.39 16.77
C THR A 186 4.03 -7.33 15.71
N HIS A 187 3.71 -6.04 15.95
CA HIS A 187 3.79 -4.99 14.93
C HIS A 187 4.78 -3.91 15.36
N GLY A 188 6.07 -4.24 15.27
CA GLY A 188 7.13 -3.23 15.38
C GLY A 188 7.06 -2.20 14.24
N GLU A 189 7.79 -1.09 14.38
CA GLU A 189 7.71 0.07 13.48
C GLU A 189 7.85 -0.27 11.99
N LYS A 190 8.68 -1.26 11.64
CA LYS A 190 8.83 -1.72 10.25
C LYS A 190 7.52 -2.28 9.67
N ARG A 191 6.76 -3.08 10.45
CA ARG A 191 5.48 -3.66 10.03
C ARG A 191 4.39 -2.58 9.95
N VAL A 192 4.35 -1.70 10.95
CA VAL A 192 3.43 -0.55 10.94
C VAL A 192 3.68 0.32 9.72
N GLY A 193 4.94 0.65 9.44
CA GLY A 193 5.32 1.43 8.26
C GLY A 193 4.89 0.78 6.94
N ALA A 194 5.04 -0.54 6.81
CA ALA A 194 4.57 -1.27 5.63
C ALA A 194 3.04 -1.18 5.47
N ILE A 195 2.28 -1.37 6.55
CA ILE A 195 0.81 -1.22 6.55
C ILE A 195 0.42 0.20 6.12
N LEU A 196 1.06 1.21 6.70
CA LEU A 196 0.82 2.61 6.36
C LEU A 196 1.13 2.92 4.89
N GLN A 197 2.18 2.32 4.33
CA GLN A 197 2.50 2.46 2.91
C GLN A 197 1.40 1.90 2.00
N VAL A 198 0.82 0.74 2.34
CA VAL A 198 -0.30 0.18 1.57
C VAL A 198 -1.53 1.09 1.66
N PHE A 199 -1.97 1.43 2.87
CA PHE A 199 -3.18 2.24 3.08
C PHE A 199 -3.08 3.65 2.51
N GLY A 200 -1.97 4.34 2.75
CA GLY A 200 -1.79 5.68 2.20
C GLY A 200 -1.53 5.66 0.70
N GLY A 201 -0.90 4.61 0.15
CA GLY A 201 -0.74 4.42 -1.29
C GLY A 201 -2.09 4.24 -1.99
N LEU A 202 -2.99 3.44 -1.40
CA LEU A 202 -4.38 3.30 -1.85
C LEU A 202 -5.14 4.63 -1.75
N HIS A 203 -4.99 5.35 -0.64
CA HIS A 203 -5.62 6.66 -0.49
C HIS A 203 -5.12 7.66 -1.53
N TYR A 204 -3.82 7.67 -1.83
CA TYR A 204 -3.26 8.52 -2.87
C TYR A 204 -3.77 8.15 -4.27
N LEU A 205 -3.84 6.85 -4.58
CA LEU A 205 -4.33 6.35 -5.87
C LEU A 205 -5.82 6.65 -6.09
N LEU A 206 -6.63 6.50 -5.05
CA LEU A 206 -8.10 6.55 -5.13
C LEU A 206 -8.71 7.87 -4.65
N GLY A 207 -7.92 8.74 -4.01
CA GLY A 207 -8.37 10.00 -3.45
C GLY A 207 -8.95 10.95 -4.49
N ASP A 208 -8.44 10.89 -5.72
CA ASP A 208 -8.92 11.68 -6.86
C ASP A 208 -10.00 10.94 -7.68
N ALA A 209 -10.11 9.62 -7.51
CA ALA A 209 -10.95 8.77 -8.34
C ALA A 209 -12.38 8.76 -7.81
N SER A 210 -13.21 9.77 -8.08
CA SER A 210 -14.66 9.64 -7.82
C SER A 210 -15.25 8.54 -8.69
N ALA A 211 -15.24 7.30 -8.20
CA ALA A 211 -15.93 6.22 -8.86
C ALA A 211 -17.44 6.48 -8.73
N PRO A 212 -18.18 6.52 -9.84
CA PRO A 212 -19.63 6.56 -9.80
C PRO A 212 -20.14 5.40 -8.93
N ALA A 213 -21.16 5.63 -8.11
CA ALA A 213 -21.70 4.66 -7.15
C ALA A 213 -22.11 3.29 -7.74
N ALA A 214 -22.14 3.15 -9.07
CA ALA A 214 -22.49 1.94 -9.80
C ALA A 214 -21.28 1.14 -10.33
N MET A 215 -20.04 1.57 -10.10
CA MET A 215 -18.84 0.91 -10.62
C MET A 215 -18.07 0.19 -9.51
N ALA A 216 -17.65 -1.05 -9.78
CA ALA A 216 -16.67 -1.75 -8.96
C ALA A 216 -15.25 -1.37 -9.40
N ILE A 217 -14.34 -1.26 -8.44
CA ILE A 217 -12.91 -1.08 -8.70
C ILE A 217 -12.19 -2.37 -8.34
N HIS A 218 -11.44 -2.90 -9.30
CA HIS A 218 -10.48 -3.97 -9.06
C HIS A 218 -9.07 -3.42 -9.23
N ILE A 219 -8.22 -3.61 -8.22
CA ILE A 219 -6.84 -3.12 -8.23
C ILE A 219 -5.92 -4.32 -8.41
N LEU A 220 -5.11 -4.28 -9.47
CA LEU A 220 -4.08 -5.26 -9.77
C LEU A 220 -2.76 -4.54 -10.06
N PRO A 221 -1.60 -5.20 -9.82
CA PRO A 221 -0.34 -4.73 -10.37
C PRO A 221 -0.45 -4.61 -11.89
N LYS A 222 0.11 -3.55 -12.48
CA LYS A 222 0.00 -3.27 -13.92
C LYS A 222 0.44 -4.44 -14.80
N THR A 223 1.57 -5.07 -14.46
CA THR A 223 2.09 -6.25 -15.16
C THR A 223 1.13 -7.44 -15.11
N ILE A 224 0.39 -7.62 -14.02
CA ILE A 224 -0.61 -8.66 -13.86
C ILE A 224 -1.86 -8.31 -14.67
N ASP A 225 -2.33 -7.06 -14.63
CA ASP A 225 -3.45 -6.60 -15.46
C ASP A 225 -3.17 -6.80 -16.95
N ASP A 226 -1.95 -6.46 -17.40
CA ASP A 226 -1.53 -6.64 -18.80
C ASP A 226 -1.62 -8.14 -19.21
N VAL A 227 -1.21 -9.06 -18.34
CA VAL A 227 -1.32 -10.52 -18.57
C VAL A 227 -2.78 -10.96 -18.55
N ASP A 228 -3.55 -10.54 -17.55
CA ASP A 228 -4.95 -10.91 -17.35
C ASP A 228 -5.82 -10.52 -18.55
N ARG A 229 -5.62 -9.30 -19.07
CA ARG A 229 -6.30 -8.79 -20.26
C ARG A 229 -5.87 -9.51 -21.53
N TRP A 230 -4.59 -9.84 -21.65
CA TRP A 230 -4.11 -10.61 -22.79
C TRP A 230 -4.72 -12.01 -22.80
N ILE A 231 -4.73 -12.72 -21.67
CA ILE A 231 -5.40 -14.04 -21.56
C ILE A 231 -6.87 -13.92 -21.92
N SER A 232 -7.57 -12.91 -21.39
CA SER A 232 -8.98 -12.71 -21.69
C SER A 232 -9.24 -12.50 -23.18
N THR A 233 -8.30 -11.84 -23.89
CA THR A 233 -8.38 -11.66 -25.35
C THR A 233 -8.15 -12.98 -26.09
N VAL A 234 -7.14 -13.75 -25.69
CA VAL A 234 -6.83 -15.06 -26.26
C VAL A 234 -8.00 -16.01 -26.11
N LEU A 235 -8.60 -16.11 -24.91
CA LEU A 235 -9.73 -17.00 -24.64
C LEU A 235 -10.99 -16.70 -25.46
N THR A 236 -11.07 -15.52 -26.07
CA THR A 236 -12.18 -15.12 -26.95
C THR A 236 -11.83 -15.18 -28.44
N SER A 237 -10.59 -15.53 -28.76
CA SER A 237 -10.06 -15.58 -30.12
C SER A 237 -10.03 -17.01 -30.63
N ASP A 238 -10.35 -17.23 -31.90
CA ASP A 238 -10.18 -18.52 -32.57
C ASP A 238 -8.83 -18.61 -33.31
N GLU A 239 -7.89 -17.71 -33.01
CA GLU A 239 -6.57 -17.66 -33.65
C GLU A 239 -5.50 -18.34 -32.78
N PRO A 240 -4.62 -19.16 -33.38
CA PRO A 240 -3.52 -19.78 -32.65
C PRO A 240 -2.53 -18.72 -32.14
N VAL A 241 -2.06 -18.91 -30.90
CA VAL A 241 -1.12 -18.00 -30.25
C VAL A 241 0.31 -18.41 -30.54
N SER A 242 1.12 -17.50 -31.06
CA SER A 242 2.54 -17.76 -31.30
C SER A 242 3.36 -17.87 -30.01
N GLU A 243 4.45 -18.66 -30.03
CA GLU A 243 5.36 -18.76 -28.89
C GLU A 243 5.99 -17.40 -28.50
N GLU A 244 6.19 -16.51 -29.47
CA GLU A 244 6.68 -15.14 -29.25
C GLU A 244 5.64 -14.32 -28.47
N ALA A 245 4.36 -14.42 -28.84
CA ALA A 245 3.29 -13.75 -28.10
C ALA A 245 3.18 -14.26 -26.65
N ILE A 246 3.31 -15.58 -26.43
CA ILE A 246 3.33 -16.15 -25.07
C ILE A 246 4.53 -15.61 -24.28
N ARG A 247 5.73 -15.57 -24.90
CA ARG A 247 6.91 -15.02 -24.24
C ARG A 247 6.70 -13.57 -23.80
N ASP A 248 6.29 -12.72 -24.74
CA ASP A 248 6.27 -11.27 -24.55
C ASP A 248 5.07 -10.79 -23.70
N ARG A 249 3.94 -11.48 -23.79
CA ARG A 249 2.68 -11.06 -23.16
C ARG A 249 2.29 -11.86 -21.93
N PHE A 250 2.90 -13.04 -21.71
CA PHE A 250 2.66 -13.85 -20.51
C PHE A 250 3.92 -14.00 -19.65
N ILE A 251 5.00 -14.53 -20.22
CA ILE A 251 6.18 -14.91 -19.43
C ILE A 251 6.96 -13.67 -18.94
N GLU A 252 7.31 -12.75 -19.84
CA GLU A 252 8.12 -11.58 -19.48
C GLU A 252 7.44 -10.64 -18.46
N PRO A 253 6.12 -10.36 -18.54
CA PRO A 253 5.44 -9.57 -17.54
C PRO A 253 5.43 -10.23 -16.14
N LEU A 254 5.27 -11.56 -16.05
CA LEU A 254 5.34 -12.28 -14.78
C LEU A 254 6.75 -12.21 -14.18
N VAL A 255 7.79 -12.34 -15.01
CA VAL A 255 9.19 -12.12 -14.57
C VAL A 255 9.41 -10.68 -14.12
N ALA A 256 8.82 -9.70 -14.82
CA ALA A 256 8.89 -8.30 -14.44
C ALA A 256 8.22 -8.05 -13.08
N GLN A 257 7.09 -8.71 -12.80
CA GLN A 257 6.46 -8.65 -11.48
C GLN A 257 7.35 -9.23 -10.38
N VAL A 258 7.97 -10.39 -10.61
CA VAL A 258 8.97 -10.96 -9.67
C VAL A 258 10.12 -9.99 -9.43
N ARG A 259 10.57 -9.27 -10.47
CA ARG A 259 11.62 -8.26 -10.33
C ARG A 259 11.22 -7.11 -9.41
N ILE A 260 9.95 -6.70 -9.44
CA ILE A 260 9.40 -5.65 -8.57
C ILE A 260 9.30 -6.14 -7.11
N ASP A 261 8.92 -7.41 -6.92
CA ASP A 261 8.57 -7.94 -5.60
C ASP A 261 9.72 -8.61 -4.84
N ALA A 262 10.69 -9.18 -5.56
CA ALA A 262 11.83 -9.89 -4.99
C ALA A 262 13.20 -9.43 -5.53
N GLY A 263 13.20 -8.39 -6.37
CA GLY A 263 14.41 -7.76 -6.88
C GLY A 263 15.08 -8.51 -8.04
N THR A 264 16.15 -7.89 -8.54
CA THR A 264 16.85 -8.31 -9.76
C THR A 264 17.46 -9.71 -9.70
N GLN A 265 17.96 -10.14 -8.53
CA GLN A 265 18.58 -11.46 -8.40
C GLN A 265 17.56 -12.59 -8.58
N MET A 266 16.38 -12.45 -7.99
CA MET A 266 15.30 -13.43 -8.14
C MET A 266 14.83 -13.48 -9.59
N ALA A 267 14.57 -12.32 -10.20
CA ALA A 267 14.18 -12.26 -11.60
C ALA A 267 15.20 -12.92 -12.54
N ARG A 268 16.52 -12.72 -12.32
CA ARG A 268 17.57 -13.38 -13.10
C ARG A 268 17.59 -14.90 -12.91
N LEU A 269 17.28 -15.38 -11.71
CA LEU A 269 17.15 -16.81 -11.44
C LEU A 269 15.96 -17.39 -12.22
N THR A 270 14.81 -16.72 -12.17
CA THR A 270 13.59 -17.06 -12.92
C THR A 270 13.84 -17.05 -14.43
N GLU A 271 14.43 -15.98 -14.99
CA GLU A 271 14.82 -15.88 -16.41
C GLU A 271 15.72 -17.04 -16.86
N SER A 272 16.67 -17.42 -16.00
CA SER A 272 17.59 -18.52 -16.28
C SER A 272 16.89 -19.87 -16.27
N ARG A 273 15.90 -20.07 -15.39
CA ARG A 273 15.12 -21.32 -15.33
C ARG A 273 14.21 -21.48 -16.54
N LEU A 274 13.65 -20.37 -17.02
CA LEU A 274 12.70 -20.32 -18.13
C LEU A 274 13.35 -20.22 -19.52
N ALA A 275 14.68 -20.25 -19.60
CA ALA A 275 15.41 -20.18 -20.88
C ALA A 275 15.07 -18.93 -21.73
N ILE A 276 14.64 -17.82 -21.10
CA ILE A 276 14.17 -16.62 -21.81
C ILE A 276 15.29 -16.00 -22.67
N ARG A 277 16.54 -16.11 -22.21
CA ARG A 277 17.73 -15.54 -22.87
C ARG A 277 18.76 -16.57 -23.36
N GLY A 278 18.33 -17.80 -23.66
CA GLY A 278 19.20 -18.88 -24.14
C GLY A 278 18.96 -20.20 -23.42
N ARG A 279 19.93 -21.12 -23.43
CA ARG A 279 19.76 -22.44 -22.78
C ARG A 279 19.46 -22.30 -21.28
N GLY A 280 18.38 -22.93 -20.83
CA GLY A 280 17.97 -22.94 -19.43
C GLY A 280 19.10 -23.44 -18.52
N ALA A 281 19.33 -22.75 -17.41
CA ALA A 281 20.32 -23.16 -16.43
C ALA A 281 19.73 -24.19 -15.47
N THR A 282 20.40 -25.33 -15.30
CA THR A 282 19.97 -26.32 -14.30
C THR A 282 20.11 -25.76 -12.88
N VAL A 283 19.36 -26.31 -11.93
CA VAL A 283 19.44 -25.92 -10.51
C VAL A 283 20.89 -25.99 -10.01
N ARG A 284 21.64 -27.01 -10.42
CA ARG A 284 23.07 -27.16 -10.09
C ARG A 284 23.94 -26.03 -10.64
N GLN A 285 23.71 -25.59 -11.88
CA GLN A 285 24.44 -24.48 -12.49
C GLN A 285 24.10 -23.16 -11.80
N SER A 286 22.82 -22.93 -11.50
CA SER A 286 22.34 -21.74 -10.78
C SER A 286 22.91 -21.67 -9.36
N ALA A 287 22.91 -22.77 -8.62
CA ALA A 287 23.53 -22.88 -7.30
C ALA A 287 25.03 -22.53 -7.36
N LYS A 288 25.78 -23.12 -8.30
CA LYS A 288 27.21 -22.84 -8.47
C LYS A 288 27.48 -21.36 -8.81
N ARG A 289 26.70 -20.79 -9.72
CA ARG A 289 26.86 -19.39 -10.17
C ARG A 289 26.53 -18.38 -9.07
N LEU A 290 25.51 -18.67 -8.26
CA LEU A 290 25.06 -17.78 -7.18
C LEU A 290 25.78 -18.04 -5.84
N GLY A 291 26.66 -19.05 -5.76
CA GLY A 291 27.29 -19.45 -4.50
C GLY A 291 26.30 -20.00 -3.46
N LEU A 292 25.21 -20.62 -3.92
CA LEU A 292 24.13 -21.14 -3.09
C LEU A 292 24.07 -22.67 -3.11
N THR A 293 23.40 -23.26 -2.13
CA THR A 293 23.04 -24.69 -2.15
C THR A 293 21.86 -24.92 -3.10
N ARG A 294 21.72 -26.16 -3.62
CA ARG A 294 20.55 -26.52 -4.45
C ARG A 294 19.24 -26.35 -3.70
N ALA A 295 19.20 -26.77 -2.43
CA ALA A 295 18.04 -26.59 -1.56
C ALA A 295 17.63 -25.11 -1.45
N ARG A 296 18.61 -24.20 -1.33
CA ARG A 296 18.31 -22.76 -1.31
C ARG A 296 17.77 -22.25 -2.65
N VAL A 297 18.25 -22.78 -3.78
CA VAL A 297 17.69 -22.44 -5.09
C VAL A 297 16.23 -22.91 -5.21
N TYR A 298 15.90 -24.13 -4.78
CA TYR A 298 14.51 -24.59 -4.77
C TYR A 298 13.61 -23.73 -3.90
N GLN A 299 14.06 -23.32 -2.71
CA GLN A 299 13.32 -22.40 -1.86
C GLN A 299 13.04 -21.06 -2.56
N LEU A 300 14.05 -20.49 -3.23
CA LEU A 300 13.90 -19.23 -3.96
C LEU A 300 12.91 -19.37 -5.14
N LEU A 301 12.92 -20.52 -5.83
CA LEU A 301 11.94 -20.80 -6.88
C LEU A 301 10.53 -21.00 -6.31
N GLY A 302 10.39 -21.65 -5.16
CA GLY A 302 9.10 -21.74 -4.46
C GLY A 302 8.57 -20.37 -4.01
N ASP A 303 9.45 -19.48 -3.56
CA ASP A 303 9.08 -18.10 -3.21
C ASP A 303 8.54 -17.32 -4.43
N VAL A 304 8.96 -17.65 -5.66
CA VAL A 304 8.44 -17.03 -6.89
C VAL A 304 6.97 -17.36 -7.11
N ALA A 305 6.57 -18.63 -6.92
CA ALA A 305 5.18 -19.04 -7.03
C ALA A 305 4.30 -18.32 -5.99
N GLU A 306 4.76 -18.23 -4.74
CA GLU A 306 4.02 -17.54 -3.67
C GLU A 306 3.84 -16.05 -3.97
N ILE A 307 4.85 -15.38 -4.55
CA ILE A 307 4.74 -13.99 -4.99
C ILE A 307 3.61 -13.85 -6.00
N ILE A 308 3.59 -14.68 -7.05
CA ILE A 308 2.54 -14.61 -8.08
C ILE A 308 1.17 -14.92 -7.50
N GLN A 309 1.05 -15.94 -6.65
CA GLN A 309 -0.22 -16.28 -5.99
C GLN A 309 -0.76 -15.12 -5.14
N VAL A 310 0.11 -14.43 -4.41
CA VAL A 310 -0.28 -13.24 -3.63
C VAL A 310 -0.69 -12.10 -4.54
N ARG A 311 0.02 -11.87 -5.65
CA ARG A 311 -0.25 -10.76 -6.58
C ARG A 311 -1.45 -11.00 -7.49
N TRP A 312 -1.74 -12.25 -7.80
CA TRP A 312 -2.77 -12.65 -8.74
C TRP A 312 -3.45 -13.94 -8.27
N PRO A 313 -4.37 -13.84 -7.29
CA PRO A 313 -5.04 -15.00 -6.70
C PRO A 313 -5.81 -15.84 -7.72
N ASP A 314 -6.46 -15.17 -8.67
CA ASP A 314 -7.25 -15.81 -9.72
C ASP A 314 -6.38 -16.34 -10.89
N GLY A 315 -5.06 -16.12 -10.83
CA GLY A 315 -4.14 -16.44 -11.92
C GLY A 315 -4.11 -17.92 -12.26
N ALA A 316 -4.16 -18.81 -11.26
CA ALA A 316 -4.16 -20.26 -11.49
C ALA A 316 -5.36 -20.68 -12.35
N GLY A 317 -6.58 -20.28 -11.98
CA GLY A 317 -7.78 -20.61 -12.75
C GLY A 317 -7.79 -20.01 -14.15
N ARG A 318 -7.23 -18.81 -14.32
CA ARG A 318 -7.09 -18.18 -15.64
C ARG A 318 -6.08 -18.89 -16.53
N VAL A 319 -4.98 -19.36 -15.96
CA VAL A 319 -3.97 -20.14 -16.66
C VAL A 319 -4.50 -21.52 -17.03
N GLU A 320 -5.28 -22.16 -16.16
CA GLU A 320 -5.95 -23.43 -16.48
C GLU A 320 -6.91 -23.29 -17.68
N ALA A 321 -7.71 -22.22 -17.69
CA ALA A 321 -8.57 -21.91 -18.85
C ALA A 321 -7.74 -21.68 -20.13
N LEU A 322 -6.60 -20.98 -20.01
CA LEU A 322 -5.70 -20.74 -21.15
C LEU A 322 -5.09 -22.04 -21.67
N ILE A 323 -4.64 -22.94 -20.79
CA ILE A 323 -4.09 -24.24 -21.16
C ILE A 323 -5.13 -25.06 -21.92
N HIS A 324 -6.36 -25.11 -21.39
CA HIS A 324 -7.45 -25.84 -22.05
C HIS A 324 -7.70 -25.31 -23.46
N HIS A 325 -7.82 -23.99 -23.60
CA HIS A 325 -8.06 -23.35 -24.89
C HIS A 325 -6.91 -23.55 -25.89
N LEU A 326 -5.65 -23.40 -25.47
CA LEU A 326 -4.51 -23.60 -26.37
C LEU A 326 -4.38 -25.05 -26.86
N ASN A 327 -4.80 -26.03 -26.05
CA ASN A 327 -4.79 -27.44 -26.42
C ASN A 327 -5.84 -27.82 -27.47
N GLU A 328 -6.79 -26.93 -27.78
CA GLU A 328 -7.77 -27.15 -28.87
C GLU A 328 -7.15 -26.94 -30.26
N PHE A 329 -5.97 -26.29 -30.35
CA PHE A 329 -5.27 -26.03 -31.60
C PHE A 329 -4.22 -27.10 -31.91
N GLU A 330 -4.06 -27.46 -33.20
CA GLU A 330 -3.04 -28.42 -33.65
C GLU A 330 -1.61 -27.95 -33.37
N ASP A 331 -1.38 -26.62 -33.40
CA ASP A 331 -0.09 -25.97 -33.10
C ASP A 331 0.05 -25.61 -31.61
N SER A 332 -0.59 -26.36 -30.70
CA SER A 332 -0.48 -26.14 -29.25
C SER A 332 1.00 -26.17 -28.79
N PRO A 333 1.39 -25.33 -27.81
CA PRO A 333 2.72 -25.41 -27.21
C PRO A 333 3.05 -26.84 -26.77
N THR A 334 4.24 -27.32 -27.09
CA THR A 334 4.65 -28.67 -26.66
C THR A 334 4.99 -28.70 -25.17
N ALA A 335 4.91 -29.86 -24.52
CA ALA A 335 5.22 -30.04 -23.09
C ALA A 335 6.63 -29.55 -22.66
N GLY A 336 7.56 -29.42 -23.62
CA GLY A 336 8.91 -28.88 -23.39
C GLY A 336 9.07 -27.37 -23.68
N SER A 337 7.99 -26.68 -24.04
CA SER A 337 8.03 -25.26 -24.38
C SER A 337 8.27 -24.38 -23.15
N PRO A 338 8.78 -23.14 -23.35
CA PRO A 338 8.90 -22.16 -22.26
C PRO A 338 7.58 -21.86 -21.54
N PHE A 339 6.45 -22.11 -22.18
CA PHE A 339 5.11 -21.91 -21.61
C PHE A 339 4.84 -22.86 -20.43
N TYR A 340 4.96 -24.17 -20.61
CA TYR A 340 4.74 -25.13 -19.52
C TYR A 340 5.79 -25.01 -18.42
N ALA A 341 7.03 -24.66 -18.76
CA ALA A 341 8.05 -24.34 -17.76
C ALA A 341 7.67 -23.12 -16.92
N ALA A 342 7.03 -22.11 -17.52
CA ALA A 342 6.51 -20.95 -16.81
C ALA A 342 5.31 -21.31 -15.92
N ILE A 343 4.40 -22.17 -16.41
CA ILE A 343 3.27 -22.67 -15.61
C ILE A 343 3.78 -23.44 -14.39
N GLU A 344 4.69 -24.39 -14.56
CA GLU A 344 5.26 -25.17 -13.46
C GLU A 344 5.93 -24.28 -12.39
N LEU A 345 6.58 -23.21 -12.84
CA LEU A 345 7.30 -22.28 -11.95
C LEU A 345 6.39 -21.29 -11.22
N PHE A 346 5.42 -20.70 -11.92
CA PHE A 346 4.57 -19.64 -11.36
C PHE A 346 3.27 -20.16 -10.76
N PHE A 347 2.75 -21.29 -11.25
CA PHE A 347 1.46 -21.89 -10.90
C PHE A 347 1.61 -23.39 -10.66
N PRO A 348 2.40 -23.81 -9.65
CA PRO A 348 2.60 -25.22 -9.36
C PRO A 348 1.27 -25.89 -9.05
N GLY A 349 0.94 -26.95 -9.80
CA GLY A 349 -0.33 -27.71 -9.66
C GLY A 349 -1.35 -27.46 -10.77
N SER A 350 -1.22 -26.41 -11.58
CA SER A 350 -2.12 -26.13 -12.71
C SER A 350 -1.72 -26.82 -14.02
N CYS A 351 -0.61 -27.58 -14.02
CA CYS A 351 -0.19 -28.36 -15.18
C CYS A 351 -0.95 -29.70 -15.18
N PRO A 352 -1.62 -30.10 -16.27
CA PRO A 352 -2.18 -31.44 -16.38
C PRO A 352 -1.07 -32.49 -16.22
N GLU A 353 -1.33 -33.57 -15.49
CA GLU A 353 -0.40 -34.69 -15.36
C GLU A 353 -0.17 -35.29 -16.75
N PHE A 354 0.93 -34.90 -17.39
CA PHE A 354 1.39 -35.57 -18.60
C PHE A 354 1.95 -36.94 -18.19
N GLU A 355 1.11 -37.98 -18.27
CA GLU A 355 1.52 -39.37 -18.17
C GLU A 355 2.48 -39.70 -19.31
N GLY A 356 3.78 -39.48 -19.13
CA GLY A 356 4.78 -39.92 -20.09
C GLY A 356 6.05 -39.09 -20.13
N GLY A 357 6.93 -39.27 -19.15
CA GLY A 357 8.29 -38.78 -19.22
C GLY A 357 8.99 -38.83 -17.87
N GLU A 358 9.68 -39.93 -17.58
CA GLU A 358 10.74 -39.94 -16.56
C GLU A 358 11.79 -38.89 -16.95
N SER A 359 11.67 -37.71 -16.35
CA SER A 359 12.71 -36.69 -16.28
C SER A 359 13.05 -36.51 -14.81
N ASP A 360 14.32 -36.67 -14.46
CA ASP A 360 14.90 -36.68 -13.11
C ASP A 360 14.69 -35.37 -12.28
N ASP A 361 13.78 -34.47 -12.68
CA ASP A 361 13.53 -33.17 -12.03
C ASP A 361 12.12 -33.04 -11.38
N VAL A 362 11.35 -34.13 -11.24
CA VAL A 362 10.06 -34.14 -10.51
C VAL A 362 10.28 -34.07 -9.00
N ALA A 363 10.55 -32.88 -8.46
CA ALA A 363 10.69 -32.66 -7.02
C ALA A 363 10.19 -31.29 -6.54
N LEU A 364 9.13 -30.74 -7.14
CA LEU A 364 8.42 -29.57 -6.60
C LEU A 364 7.01 -29.88 -6.06
N SER A 365 6.47 -31.09 -6.29
CA SER A 365 5.11 -31.46 -5.87
C SER A 365 5.03 -32.24 -4.54
N ARG A 366 6.15 -32.71 -3.96
CA ARG A 366 6.11 -33.65 -2.80
C ARG A 366 6.82 -33.19 -1.52
N ALA A 367 6.89 -31.90 -1.25
CA ALA A 367 7.38 -31.39 0.03
C ALA A 367 6.42 -30.32 0.59
N GLY A 368 5.26 -30.79 1.04
CA GLY A 368 4.41 -30.12 2.03
C GLY A 368 4.48 -30.87 3.34
#